data_AF-A0A915HZG9-F1
#
_entry.id   AF-A0A915HZG9-F1
#
_cell.length_a   1.000
_cell.length_b   1.000
_cell.length_c   1.000
_cell.angle_alpha   90.00
_cell.angle_beta   90.00
_cell.angle_gamma   90.00
#
_symmetry.space_group_name_H-M   'P 1'
#
loop_
_entity.id
_entity.type
_entity.pdbx_description
1 polymer ?
#
loop_
_entity_poly.entity_id
_entity_poly.type
_entity_poly.pdbx_seq_one_letter_code
_entity_poly.pdbx_strand_id
1 'polypeptide(L)'
;MPIPQDNDNAPGVDLHDTEESKDKPLLSYYCLCGQLSLIIDCPLDRLPLRPKDDARVIDGEKHVHKLTCESHEVYIFSRPEGIERQFRKKCKKCGLLLYYQHSGNMNVTFIVDGALLSLKQLGNNLPSNSAREDSTQLGEEANKKVMVTKHVRNHGKFGSVTVSTIDEEEEELEAREIAESYTSNAKIVEKQMERKGMLKRKWAEQIAENQRALKEQKKGTLLTD
;
A
#
# COMPACT_ATOMS: atom_id res chain seq x y z
N MET A 1 -64.74 17.57 -23.22
CA MET A 1 -63.85 16.71 -24.03
C MET A 1 -63.33 17.52 -25.21
N PRO A 2 -62.12 17.24 -25.73
CA PRO A 2 -60.90 16.74 -25.08
C PRO A 2 -59.84 17.89 -25.11
N ILE A 3 -58.50 17.77 -25.02
CA ILE A 3 -57.52 16.70 -24.72
C ILE A 3 -56.50 17.34 -23.74
N PRO A 4 -55.91 16.67 -22.74
CA PRO A 4 -54.73 17.20 -22.03
C PRO A 4 -53.52 17.22 -22.98
N GLN A 5 -52.64 18.21 -22.84
CA GLN A 5 -51.33 18.18 -23.50
C GLN A 5 -50.30 17.58 -22.54
N ASP A 6 -50.02 16.29 -22.74
CA ASP A 6 -48.82 15.65 -22.20
C ASP A 6 -47.60 16.36 -22.78
N ASN A 7 -46.64 16.70 -21.93
CA ASN A 7 -45.31 17.09 -22.37
C ASN A 7 -44.29 16.60 -21.34
N ASP A 8 -43.97 15.30 -21.46
CA ASP A 8 -42.98 14.60 -20.65
C ASP A 8 -41.58 15.17 -20.89
N ASN A 9 -41.25 16.27 -20.23
CA ASN A 9 -39.89 16.77 -20.15
C ASN A 9 -39.12 16.00 -19.07
N ALA A 10 -38.85 14.72 -19.35
CA ALA A 10 -37.95 13.91 -18.55
C ALA A 10 -36.54 14.53 -18.61
N PRO A 11 -35.92 14.90 -17.47
CA PRO A 11 -34.51 15.21 -17.47
C PRO A 11 -33.75 13.93 -17.84
N GLY A 12 -33.05 13.98 -18.98
CA GLY A 12 -32.09 12.94 -19.33
C GLY A 12 -31.03 12.86 -18.23
N VAL A 13 -31.17 11.88 -17.35
CA VAL A 13 -30.12 11.52 -16.41
C VAL A 13 -28.99 10.90 -17.21
N ASP A 14 -27.99 11.72 -17.53
CA ASP A 14 -26.71 11.24 -18.04
C ASP A 14 -26.17 10.21 -17.04
N LEU A 15 -26.25 8.93 -17.44
CA LEU A 15 -25.53 7.83 -16.81
C LEU A 15 -24.04 7.99 -17.10
N HIS A 16 -23.44 8.98 -16.44
CA HIS A 16 -22.00 9.11 -16.38
C HIS A 16 -21.47 8.06 -15.40
N ASP A 17 -21.44 6.80 -15.86
CA ASP A 17 -20.66 5.73 -15.24
C ASP A 17 -19.21 6.22 -15.11
N THR A 18 -18.76 6.56 -13.91
CA THR A 18 -17.33 6.77 -13.65
C THR A 18 -16.95 6.37 -12.24
N GLU A 19 -16.56 5.10 -12.17
CA GLU A 19 -15.64 4.54 -11.18
C GLU A 19 -16.01 4.74 -9.71
N GLU A 20 -16.82 3.78 -9.24
CA GLU A 20 -16.74 3.24 -7.87
C GLU A 20 -15.30 3.33 -7.34
N SER A 21 -15.11 4.13 -6.28
CA SER A 21 -13.80 4.55 -5.75
C SER A 21 -12.99 3.39 -5.17
N LYS A 22 -12.41 2.55 -6.03
CA LYS A 22 -11.30 1.69 -5.68
C LYS A 22 -10.14 2.60 -5.30
N ASP A 23 -9.75 2.58 -4.03
CA ASP A 23 -8.65 3.38 -3.50
C ASP A 23 -7.36 3.10 -4.29
N LYS A 24 -7.06 3.98 -5.26
CA LYS A 24 -5.87 3.85 -6.11
C LYS A 24 -4.64 4.11 -5.23
N PRO A 25 -3.73 3.13 -5.06
CA PRO A 25 -2.64 3.25 -4.10
C PRO A 25 -1.69 4.38 -4.50
N LEU A 26 -1.30 5.21 -3.54
CA LEU A 26 -0.38 6.31 -3.76
C LEU A 26 1.03 5.79 -4.02
N LEU A 27 1.61 6.22 -5.15
CA LEU A 27 2.94 5.83 -5.60
C LEU A 27 4.00 6.77 -5.02
N SER A 28 5.05 6.20 -4.43
CA SER A 28 6.16 6.95 -3.82
C SER A 28 7.41 6.93 -4.69
N TYR A 29 7.99 8.12 -4.89
CA TYR A 29 9.16 8.37 -5.72
C TYR A 29 10.25 9.10 -4.94
N TYR A 30 11.49 8.69 -5.17
CA TYR A 30 12.68 9.08 -4.42
C TYR A 30 13.66 9.81 -5.33
N CYS A 31 14.38 10.77 -4.77
CA CYS A 31 15.56 11.34 -5.39
C CYS A 31 16.67 10.28 -5.48
N LEU A 32 17.61 10.44 -6.43
CA LEU A 32 18.80 9.60 -6.60
C LEU A 32 19.62 9.35 -5.31
N CYS A 33 19.52 10.23 -4.30
CA CYS A 33 20.18 10.08 -2.99
C CYS A 33 19.36 9.29 -1.93
N GLY A 34 18.26 8.66 -2.34
CA GLY A 34 17.32 7.90 -1.51
C GLY A 34 16.32 8.74 -0.70
N GLN A 35 16.32 10.07 -0.85
CA GLN A 35 15.36 10.93 -0.14
C GLN A 35 13.99 10.87 -0.83
N LEU A 36 12.93 10.51 -0.08
CA LEU A 36 11.54 10.60 -0.55
C LEU A 36 11.23 12.01 -1.04
N SER A 37 10.66 12.14 -2.23
CA SER A 37 10.43 13.44 -2.85
C SER A 37 9.06 13.69 -3.49
N LEU A 38 8.41 12.67 -4.05
CA LEU A 38 7.06 12.79 -4.60
C LEU A 38 6.22 11.61 -4.12
N ILE A 39 4.99 11.91 -3.72
CA ILE A 39 3.90 10.94 -3.58
C ILE A 39 2.81 11.39 -4.55
N ILE A 40 2.27 10.49 -5.38
CA ILE A 40 1.27 10.81 -6.40
C ILE A 40 0.34 9.61 -6.69
N ASP A 41 -0.90 9.88 -7.11
CA ASP A 41 -1.91 8.87 -7.48
C ASP A 41 -1.67 8.16 -8.84
N CYS A 42 -0.76 8.66 -9.66
CA CYS A 42 -0.56 8.26 -11.05
C CYS A 42 0.92 7.99 -11.35
N PRO A 43 1.29 6.90 -12.04
CA PRO A 43 2.68 6.60 -12.35
C PRO A 43 3.27 7.64 -13.32
N LEU A 44 4.54 7.99 -13.12
CA LEU A 44 5.24 9.03 -13.91
C LEU A 44 5.13 8.82 -15.42
N ASP A 45 5.12 7.57 -15.89
CA ASP A 45 5.06 7.23 -17.31
C ASP A 45 3.74 7.65 -17.99
N ARG A 46 2.66 7.80 -17.22
CA ARG A 46 1.35 8.29 -17.69
C ARG A 46 1.22 9.81 -17.64
N LEU A 47 2.12 10.52 -16.96
CA LEU A 47 2.08 11.99 -16.94
C LEU A 47 2.49 12.55 -18.31
N PRO A 48 1.85 13.63 -18.79
CA PRO A 48 2.23 14.27 -20.05
C PRO A 48 3.70 14.67 -20.08
N LEU A 49 4.33 14.56 -21.25
CA LEU A 49 5.70 15.01 -21.51
C LEU A 49 5.69 16.41 -22.11
N ARG A 50 6.60 17.28 -21.63
CA ARG A 50 6.85 18.59 -22.22
C ARG A 50 7.84 18.46 -23.39
N PRO A 51 7.47 18.81 -24.64
CA PRO A 51 8.31 18.57 -25.84
C PRO A 51 9.57 19.47 -25.94
N LYS A 52 9.91 20.24 -24.91
CA LYS A 52 11.04 21.18 -24.89
C LYS A 52 12.24 20.71 -24.05
N ASP A 53 12.01 19.77 -23.16
CA ASP A 53 12.97 19.31 -22.13
C ASP A 53 12.57 17.96 -21.50
N ASP A 54 11.64 17.23 -22.13
CA ASP A 54 11.09 15.93 -21.72
C ASP A 54 10.61 15.85 -20.25
N ALA A 55 10.34 17.01 -19.65
CA ALA A 55 9.87 17.11 -18.28
C ALA A 55 8.44 16.55 -18.17
N ARG A 56 8.20 15.68 -17.18
CA ARG A 56 6.86 15.18 -16.87
C ARG A 56 6.04 16.27 -16.19
N VAL A 57 4.78 16.42 -16.59
CA VAL A 57 3.90 17.50 -16.13
C VAL A 57 2.91 16.96 -15.09
N ILE A 58 3.01 17.42 -13.85
CA ILE A 58 1.98 17.24 -12.82
C ILE A 58 1.01 18.43 -12.90
N ASP A 59 -0.27 18.12 -13.02
CA ASP A 59 -1.36 19.07 -12.92
C ASP A 59 -2.05 18.91 -11.56
N GLY A 60 -1.95 19.92 -10.70
CA GLY A 60 -2.47 19.87 -9.33
C GLY A 60 -4.00 19.82 -9.21
N GLU A 61 -4.73 20.06 -10.30
CA GLU A 61 -6.20 19.91 -10.34
C GLU A 61 -6.63 18.50 -10.74
N LYS A 62 -5.74 17.72 -11.37
CA LYS A 62 -6.02 16.36 -11.86
C LYS A 62 -5.43 15.25 -11.00
N HIS A 63 -4.33 15.54 -10.30
CA HIS A 63 -3.54 14.56 -9.58
C HIS A 63 -3.33 14.95 -8.11
N VAL A 64 -3.77 14.08 -7.21
CA VAL A 64 -3.46 14.17 -5.78
C VAL A 64 -1.98 13.87 -5.62
N HIS A 65 -1.21 14.89 -5.20
CA HIS A 65 0.24 14.79 -5.11
C HIS A 65 0.80 15.56 -3.92
N LYS A 66 1.95 15.11 -3.40
CA LYS A 66 2.69 15.75 -2.31
C LYS A 66 4.18 15.82 -2.64
N LEU A 67 4.71 17.04 -2.66
CA LEU A 67 6.12 17.32 -2.94
C LEU A 67 6.92 17.47 -1.64
N THR A 68 8.02 16.74 -1.54
CA THR A 68 9.04 16.87 -0.49
C THR A 68 10.34 17.36 -1.13
N CYS A 69 10.49 18.68 -1.14
CA CYS A 69 11.61 19.39 -1.73
C CYS A 69 11.89 20.71 -0.97
N GLU A 70 12.99 21.36 -1.27
CA GLU A 70 13.31 22.71 -0.84
C GLU A 70 13.10 23.69 -2.01
N SER A 71 12.43 24.81 -1.76
CA SER A 71 12.26 25.86 -2.78
C SER A 71 13.56 26.66 -2.89
N HIS A 72 14.07 26.82 -4.11
CA HIS A 72 15.28 27.57 -4.40
C HIS A 72 14.99 28.77 -5.31
N GLU A 73 16.03 29.53 -5.60
CA GLU A 73 16.07 30.71 -6.48
C GLU A 73 15.31 30.56 -7.81
N VAL A 74 14.91 31.71 -8.34
CA VAL A 74 14.30 31.88 -9.67
C VAL A 74 15.39 31.94 -10.74
N TYR A 75 15.30 31.06 -11.73
CA TYR A 75 16.17 31.08 -12.91
C TYR A 75 15.42 31.66 -14.10
N ILE A 76 16.11 32.45 -14.92
CA ILE A 76 15.56 33.08 -16.12
C ILE A 76 16.27 32.50 -17.34
N PHE A 77 15.53 31.84 -18.21
CA PHE A 77 16.03 31.26 -19.44
C PHE A 77 15.63 32.12 -20.64
N SER A 78 16.62 32.56 -21.42
CA SER A 78 16.38 33.07 -22.76
C SER A 78 16.28 31.88 -23.72
N ARG A 79 15.12 31.70 -24.35
CA ARG A 79 14.87 30.71 -25.42
C ARG A 79 14.57 31.47 -26.73
N PRO A 80 14.70 30.84 -27.92
CA PRO A 80 14.35 31.49 -29.19
C PRO A 80 12.89 31.98 -29.26
N GLU A 81 11.98 31.36 -28.52
CA GLU A 81 10.57 31.76 -28.44
C GLU A 81 10.25 32.82 -27.37
N GLY A 82 11.24 33.24 -26.57
CA GLY A 82 11.06 34.23 -25.50
C GLY A 82 11.72 33.87 -24.18
N ILE A 83 11.35 34.59 -23.12
CA ILE A 83 11.98 34.49 -21.79
C ILE A 83 11.12 33.63 -20.86
N GLU A 84 11.68 32.53 -20.37
CA GLU A 84 11.03 31.57 -19.47
C GLU A 84 11.56 31.72 -18.03
N ARG A 85 10.70 32.18 -17.11
CA ARG A 85 11.01 32.24 -15.67
C ARG A 85 10.65 30.93 -14.98
N GLN A 86 11.65 30.26 -14.41
CA GLN A 86 11.52 28.98 -13.70
C GLN A 86 11.78 29.16 -12.20
N PHE A 87 10.84 28.74 -11.36
CA PHE A 87 11.02 28.58 -9.91
C PHE A 87 11.51 27.17 -9.66
N ARG A 88 12.77 27.00 -9.25
CA ARG A 88 13.41 25.68 -9.14
C ARG A 88 13.29 25.13 -7.72
N LYS A 89 12.96 23.84 -7.60
CA LYS A 89 12.86 23.12 -6.32
C LYS A 89 13.87 21.96 -6.30
N LYS A 90 14.67 21.90 -5.23
CA LYS A 90 15.81 21.00 -5.07
C LYS A 90 15.56 19.93 -4.00
N CYS A 91 16.38 18.88 -4.01
CA CYS A 91 16.40 17.88 -2.95
C CYS A 91 16.98 18.45 -1.65
N LYS A 92 16.26 18.31 -0.53
CA LYS A 92 16.69 18.73 0.81
C LYS A 92 18.01 18.11 1.30
N LYS A 93 18.39 16.95 0.75
CA LYS A 93 19.55 16.16 1.20
C LYS A 93 20.81 16.37 0.34
N CYS A 94 20.65 16.46 -0.98
CA CYS A 94 21.80 16.53 -1.91
C CYS A 94 21.78 17.74 -2.86
N GLY A 95 20.77 18.62 -2.79
CA GLY A 95 20.67 19.80 -3.66
C GLY A 95 20.35 19.53 -5.13
N LEU A 96 20.15 18.26 -5.54
CA LEU A 96 19.76 17.90 -6.91
C LEU A 96 18.50 18.66 -7.34
N LEU A 97 18.46 19.15 -8.58
CA LEU A 97 17.25 19.77 -9.15
C LEU A 97 16.21 18.67 -9.43
N LEU A 98 15.01 18.81 -8.85
CA LEU A 98 13.95 17.80 -8.95
C LEU A 98 12.74 18.33 -9.73
N TYR A 99 12.32 19.55 -9.41
CA TYR A 99 11.13 20.16 -9.99
C TYR A 99 11.38 21.60 -10.40
N TYR A 100 10.54 22.10 -11.29
CA TYR A 100 10.39 23.53 -11.51
C TYR A 100 8.93 23.90 -11.79
N GLN A 101 8.61 25.19 -11.61
CA GLN A 101 7.31 25.78 -11.93
C GLN A 101 7.50 27.05 -12.75
N HIS A 102 6.52 27.41 -13.58
CA HIS A 102 6.55 28.65 -14.36
C HIS A 102 5.82 29.78 -13.66
N SER A 103 6.28 31.02 -13.86
CA SER A 103 5.73 32.21 -13.17
C SER A 103 4.23 32.50 -13.40
N GLY A 104 3.61 31.91 -14.42
CA GLY A 104 2.18 32.06 -14.69
C GLY A 104 1.29 30.98 -14.04
N ASN A 105 1.82 29.77 -13.85
CA ASN A 105 1.03 28.58 -13.52
C ASN A 105 1.64 27.88 -12.30
N MET A 106 1.25 28.29 -11.08
CA MET A 106 1.74 27.68 -9.83
C MET A 106 1.13 26.29 -9.55
N ASN A 107 -0.04 25.99 -10.14
CA ASN A 107 -0.73 24.69 -10.03
C ASN A 107 -0.03 23.58 -10.85
N VAL A 108 0.76 23.96 -11.85
CA VAL A 108 1.45 23.02 -12.74
C VAL A 108 2.91 22.87 -12.31
N THR A 109 3.32 21.64 -12.00
CA THR A 109 4.69 21.32 -11.60
C THR A 109 5.36 20.42 -12.62
N PHE A 110 6.53 20.82 -13.07
CA PHE A 110 7.35 20.05 -14.00
C PHE A 110 8.38 19.25 -13.21
N ILE A 111 8.46 17.95 -13.46
CA ILE A 111 9.48 17.05 -12.93
C ILE A 111 10.61 16.99 -13.96
N VAL A 112 11.86 17.19 -13.52
CA VAL A 112 13.02 17.03 -14.38
C VAL A 112 13.21 15.55 -14.73
N ASP A 113 13.45 15.25 -16.00
CA ASP A 113 13.69 13.87 -16.44
C ASP A 113 14.87 13.21 -15.70
N GLY A 114 14.76 11.91 -15.42
CA GLY A 114 15.74 11.13 -14.66
C GLY A 114 15.97 11.55 -13.20
N ALA A 115 15.30 12.59 -12.69
CA ALA A 115 15.57 13.12 -11.35
C ALA A 115 14.93 12.30 -10.21
N LEU A 116 13.94 11.46 -10.53
CA LEU A 116 13.19 10.60 -9.61
C LEU A 116 13.27 9.13 -10.02
N LEU A 117 13.31 8.25 -9.01
CA LEU A 117 13.26 6.79 -9.15
C LEU A 117 12.12 6.23 -8.28
N SER A 118 11.47 5.18 -8.77
CA SER A 118 10.62 4.32 -7.94
C SER A 118 11.46 3.48 -6.97
N LEU A 119 10.84 2.94 -5.92
CA LEU A 119 11.53 2.06 -4.96
C LEU A 119 12.24 0.87 -5.63
N LYS A 120 11.57 0.23 -6.61
CA LYS A 120 12.15 -0.88 -7.40
C LYS A 120 13.42 -0.45 -8.15
N GLN A 121 13.42 0.74 -8.75
CA GLN A 121 14.60 1.26 -9.48
C GLN A 121 15.73 1.67 -8.53
N LEU A 122 15.41 2.19 -7.34
CA LEU A 122 16.42 2.55 -6.35
C LEU A 122 17.14 1.31 -5.80
N GLY A 123 16.39 0.23 -5.53
CA GLY A 123 16.95 -1.06 -5.07
C GLY A 123 17.96 -1.67 -6.05
N ASN A 124 17.74 -1.53 -7.36
CA ASN A 124 18.65 -2.04 -8.40
C ASN A 124 19.96 -1.24 -8.52
N ASN A 125 20.02 -0.02 -7.97
CA ASN A 125 21.21 0.85 -8.01
C ASN A 125 22.04 0.82 -6.72
N LEU A 126 21.64 0.03 -5.72
CA LEU A 126 22.32 -0.09 -4.43
C LEU A 126 22.82 -1.53 -4.25
N PRO A 127 24.08 -1.76 -3.79
CA PRO A 127 24.56 -3.12 -3.52
C PRO A 127 23.67 -3.81 -2.47
N SER A 128 23.18 -4.99 -2.81
CA SER A 128 22.10 -5.69 -2.11
C SER A 128 22.47 -6.11 -0.69
N ASN A 129 22.17 -5.28 0.31
CA ASN A 129 22.30 -5.63 1.73
C ASN A 129 21.34 -4.90 2.70
N SER A 130 20.40 -4.06 2.21
CA SER A 130 19.49 -3.30 3.10
C SER A 130 18.12 -2.98 2.49
N ALA A 131 17.54 -3.90 1.71
CA ALA A 131 16.16 -3.81 1.24
C ALA A 131 15.30 -4.83 2.02
N ARG A 132 14.87 -4.46 3.23
CA ARG A 132 13.78 -5.14 3.93
C ARG A 132 12.47 -4.42 3.60
N GLU A 133 11.46 -5.22 3.25
CA GLU A 133 10.05 -5.01 3.54
C GLU A 133 9.46 -3.62 3.20
N ASP A 134 8.96 -3.48 1.97
CA ASP A 134 7.63 -2.89 1.77
C ASP A 134 6.89 -3.64 0.65
N SER A 135 6.00 -4.55 1.06
CA SER A 135 5.24 -5.43 0.19
C SER A 135 3.94 -4.76 -0.25
N THR A 136 4.00 -3.95 -1.31
CA THR A 136 2.82 -3.61 -2.11
C THR A 136 2.92 -4.25 -3.49
N GLN A 137 2.05 -5.23 -3.72
CA GLN A 137 1.98 -6.04 -4.93
C GLN A 137 1.62 -5.17 -6.14
N LEU A 138 2.38 -5.33 -7.24
CA LEU A 138 1.93 -5.19 -8.64
C LEU A 138 3.15 -5.39 -9.56
N GLY A 139 2.99 -6.25 -10.56
CA GLY A 139 4.04 -6.61 -11.53
C GLY A 139 4.63 -7.98 -11.25
N GLU A 140 3.96 -8.99 -11.80
CA GLU A 140 4.58 -10.28 -12.11
C GLU A 140 5.79 -10.05 -13.02
N GLU A 141 7.00 -10.46 -12.61
CA GLU A 141 8.01 -10.99 -13.54
C GLU A 141 9.26 -11.54 -12.81
N ALA A 142 9.63 -12.76 -13.19
CA ALA A 142 11.00 -13.32 -13.11
C ALA A 142 11.67 -13.56 -11.74
N ASN A 143 10.98 -14.20 -10.78
CA ASN A 143 11.70 -15.03 -9.79
C ASN A 143 12.24 -16.30 -10.48
N LYS A 144 13.47 -16.23 -11.00
CA LYS A 144 14.12 -17.34 -11.72
C LYS A 144 14.59 -18.41 -10.73
N LYS A 145 13.70 -19.35 -10.39
CA LYS A 145 13.98 -20.53 -9.54
C LYS A 145 15.19 -21.31 -10.09
N VAL A 146 16.36 -21.19 -9.45
CA VAL A 146 17.58 -21.93 -9.81
C VAL A 146 17.53 -23.32 -9.19
N MET A 147 17.12 -24.32 -9.97
CA MET A 147 17.07 -25.71 -9.53
C MET A 147 18.47 -26.34 -9.59
N VAL A 148 19.01 -26.78 -8.44
CA VAL A 148 20.34 -27.43 -8.36
C VAL A 148 20.19 -28.95 -8.32
N THR A 149 20.46 -29.63 -9.44
CA THR A 149 20.43 -31.10 -9.53
C THR A 149 21.80 -31.73 -9.26
N LYS A 150 22.06 -32.13 -8.02
CA LYS A 150 23.32 -32.80 -7.65
C LYS A 150 23.24 -34.32 -7.92
N HIS A 151 23.88 -34.75 -9.00
CA HIS A 151 24.01 -36.17 -9.32
C HIS A 151 25.08 -36.82 -8.43
N VAL A 152 24.71 -37.85 -7.66
CA VAL A 152 25.66 -38.65 -6.86
C VAL A 152 25.87 -40.00 -7.54
N ARG A 153 27.14 -40.35 -7.81
CA ARG A 153 27.53 -41.64 -8.37
C ARG A 153 28.31 -42.42 -7.32
N ASN A 154 27.73 -43.51 -6.82
CA ASN A 154 28.45 -44.54 -6.10
C ASN A 154 28.26 -45.88 -6.83
N HIS A 155 29.36 -46.41 -7.36
CA HIS A 155 29.56 -47.80 -7.84
C HIS A 155 28.30 -48.53 -8.34
N GLY A 156 27.71 -48.06 -9.44
CA GLY A 156 26.73 -48.81 -10.23
C GLY A 156 25.25 -48.58 -9.95
N LYS A 157 24.85 -47.76 -8.97
CA LYS A 157 23.46 -47.27 -8.84
C LYS A 157 23.40 -45.75 -8.95
N PHE A 158 22.67 -45.28 -9.95
CA PHE A 158 22.44 -43.84 -10.17
C PHE A 158 21.15 -43.43 -9.46
N GLY A 159 21.27 -42.53 -8.48
CA GLY A 159 20.15 -41.83 -7.88
C GLY A 159 20.26 -40.34 -8.15
N SER A 160 19.23 -39.75 -8.78
CA SER A 160 19.07 -38.30 -8.89
C SER A 160 18.22 -37.81 -7.72
N VAL A 161 18.75 -36.87 -6.93
CA VAL A 161 17.98 -36.20 -5.87
C VAL A 161 17.75 -34.75 -6.31
N THR A 162 16.48 -34.41 -6.50
CA THR A 162 15.99 -33.05 -6.73
C THR A 162 15.53 -32.46 -5.41
N VAL A 163 16.17 -31.38 -4.96
CA VAL A 163 15.66 -30.56 -3.84
C VAL A 163 15.06 -29.29 -4.43
N SER A 164 13.79 -29.07 -4.17
CA SER A 164 13.05 -27.86 -4.52
C SER A 164 12.60 -27.21 -3.22
N THR A 165 12.99 -25.96 -3.00
CA THR A 165 12.38 -25.11 -1.96
C THR A 165 11.13 -24.44 -2.56
N ILE A 166 10.00 -24.55 -1.87
CA ILE A 166 8.69 -24.04 -2.30
C ILE A 166 8.04 -23.26 -1.14
N ASP A 167 8.84 -22.34 -0.59
CA ASP A 167 8.67 -21.72 0.72
C ASP A 167 7.40 -20.84 0.89
N GLU A 168 6.58 -20.63 -0.16
CA GLU A 168 5.28 -19.93 -0.08
C GLU A 168 4.05 -20.86 -0.17
N GLU A 169 4.17 -22.11 -0.63
CA GLU A 169 3.06 -23.09 -0.61
C GLU A 169 3.18 -24.03 0.61
N GLU A 170 4.40 -24.18 1.15
CA GLU A 170 4.68 -24.98 2.35
C GLU A 170 4.18 -24.29 3.64
N GLU A 171 4.35 -22.97 3.78
CA GLU A 171 3.87 -22.22 4.97
C GLU A 171 2.33 -22.21 5.10
N GLU A 172 1.59 -22.16 3.98
CA GLU A 172 0.11 -22.24 4.01
C GLU A 172 -0.37 -23.65 4.40
N LEU A 173 0.37 -24.69 4.03
CA LEU A 173 0.07 -26.08 4.39
C LEU A 173 0.47 -26.39 5.84
N GLU A 174 1.62 -25.89 6.32
CA GLU A 174 2.01 -25.94 7.73
C GLU A 174 1.01 -25.19 8.62
N ALA A 175 0.60 -23.96 8.25
CA ALA A 175 -0.39 -23.20 8.99
C ALA A 175 -1.73 -23.94 9.11
N ARG A 176 -2.12 -24.67 8.06
CA ARG A 176 -3.31 -25.52 8.04
C ARG A 176 -3.18 -26.73 8.98
N GLU A 177 -2.07 -27.46 8.92
CA GLU A 177 -1.82 -28.60 9.81
C GLU A 177 -1.71 -28.18 11.29
N ILE A 178 -1.09 -27.02 11.55
CA ILE A 178 -1.00 -26.42 12.89
C ILE A 178 -2.40 -26.07 13.41
N ALA A 179 -3.28 -25.47 12.60
CA ALA A 179 -4.66 -25.17 12.98
C ALA A 179 -5.48 -26.43 13.28
N GLU A 180 -5.34 -27.49 12.47
CA GLU A 180 -6.00 -28.78 12.72
C GLU A 180 -5.48 -29.44 14.02
N SER A 181 -4.18 -29.33 14.31
CA SER A 181 -3.58 -29.76 15.58
C SER A 181 -4.13 -28.98 16.80
N TYR A 182 -4.17 -27.65 16.74
CA TYR A 182 -4.71 -26.80 17.82
C TYR A 182 -6.20 -27.07 18.08
N THR A 183 -7.01 -27.24 17.04
CA THR A 183 -8.46 -27.53 17.22
C THR A 183 -8.71 -28.93 17.80
N SER A 184 -7.88 -29.92 17.45
CA SER A 184 -7.95 -31.26 18.04
C SER A 184 -7.55 -31.25 19.52
N ASN A 185 -6.45 -30.57 19.86
CA ASN A 185 -5.98 -30.41 21.23
C ASN A 185 -6.99 -29.64 22.10
N ALA A 186 -7.63 -28.59 21.58
CA ALA A 186 -8.69 -27.85 22.28
C ALA A 186 -9.88 -28.77 22.65
N LYS A 187 -10.37 -29.59 21.71
CA LYS A 187 -11.45 -30.57 21.95
C LYS A 187 -11.08 -31.63 22.99
N ILE A 188 -9.82 -32.01 23.09
CA ILE A 188 -9.31 -32.96 24.10
C ILE A 188 -9.29 -32.29 25.49
N VAL A 189 -8.85 -31.03 25.57
CA VAL A 189 -8.85 -30.23 26.81
C VAL A 189 -10.28 -29.98 27.31
N GLU A 190 -11.21 -29.64 26.42
CA GLU A 190 -12.64 -29.46 26.73
C GLU A 190 -13.24 -30.73 27.37
N LYS A 191 -13.08 -31.89 26.72
CA LYS A 191 -13.54 -33.18 27.26
C LYS A 191 -12.86 -33.57 28.57
N GLN A 192 -11.60 -33.16 28.81
CA GLN A 192 -10.93 -33.32 30.11
C GLN A 192 -11.58 -32.44 31.19
N MET A 193 -11.94 -31.20 30.87
CA MET A 193 -12.58 -30.24 31.79
C MET A 193 -14.01 -30.64 32.16
N GLU A 194 -14.76 -31.21 31.21
CA GLU A 194 -16.07 -31.84 31.43
C GLU A 194 -15.95 -33.06 32.34
N ARG A 195 -15.06 -34.01 32.02
CA ARG A 195 -14.84 -35.24 32.81
C ARG A 195 -14.36 -34.97 34.24
N LYS A 196 -13.58 -33.91 34.46
CA LYS A 196 -13.15 -33.45 35.80
C LYS A 196 -14.22 -32.62 36.53
N GLY A 197 -15.39 -32.43 35.94
CA GLY A 197 -16.54 -31.75 36.55
C GLY A 197 -16.30 -30.26 36.85
N MET A 198 -15.28 -29.64 36.24
CA MET A 198 -14.88 -28.27 36.55
C MET A 198 -15.80 -27.23 35.89
N LEU A 199 -16.45 -27.60 34.76
CA LEU A 199 -17.39 -26.74 34.05
C LEU A 199 -18.60 -26.35 34.92
N LYS A 200 -19.14 -27.30 35.70
CA LYS A 200 -20.24 -27.03 36.65
C LYS A 200 -19.82 -26.11 37.81
N ARG A 201 -18.57 -26.20 38.28
CA ARG A 201 -18.05 -25.31 39.33
C ARG A 201 -17.89 -23.89 38.84
N LYS A 202 -17.24 -23.68 37.69
CA LYS A 202 -17.11 -22.34 37.08
C LYS A 202 -18.46 -21.71 36.75
N TRP A 203 -19.42 -22.47 36.21
CA TRP A 203 -20.77 -21.96 35.94
C TRP A 203 -21.51 -21.56 37.22
N ALA A 204 -21.38 -22.33 38.31
CA ALA A 204 -21.96 -22.00 39.61
C ALA A 204 -21.30 -20.77 40.25
N GLU A 205 -19.98 -20.65 40.19
CA GLU A 205 -19.24 -19.47 40.65
C GLU A 205 -19.65 -18.21 39.88
N GLN A 206 -19.74 -18.29 38.54
CA GLN A 206 -20.06 -17.16 37.69
C GLN A 206 -21.54 -16.73 37.78
N ILE A 207 -22.46 -17.65 38.10
CA ILE A 207 -23.83 -17.29 38.50
C ILE A 207 -23.83 -16.61 39.88
N ALA A 208 -23.09 -17.13 40.85
CA ALA A 208 -23.03 -16.56 42.20
C ALA A 208 -22.40 -15.15 42.22
N GLU A 209 -21.41 -14.91 41.37
CA GLU A 209 -20.75 -13.62 41.19
C GLU A 209 -21.69 -12.58 40.55
N ASN A 210 -22.37 -12.94 39.46
CA ASN A 210 -23.40 -12.09 38.85
C ASN A 210 -24.55 -11.77 39.83
N GLN A 211 -24.98 -12.72 40.66
CA GLN A 211 -25.98 -12.48 41.71
C GLN A 211 -25.51 -11.59 42.86
N ARG A 212 -24.19 -11.47 43.09
CA ARG A 212 -23.61 -10.54 44.08
C ARG A 212 -23.57 -9.12 43.50
N ALA A 213 -23.07 -8.95 42.28
CA ALA A 213 -23.05 -7.66 41.59
C ALA A 213 -24.45 -7.01 41.51
N LEU A 214 -25.48 -7.81 41.19
CA LEU A 214 -26.89 -7.40 41.18
C LEU A 214 -27.48 -6.97 42.54
N LYS A 215 -26.85 -7.34 43.66
CA LYS A 215 -27.26 -6.94 45.02
C LYS A 215 -26.53 -5.69 45.50
N GLU A 216 -25.28 -5.51 45.09
CA GLU A 216 -24.47 -4.33 45.46
C GLU A 216 -25.00 -3.05 44.80
N GLN A 217 -25.45 -3.13 43.54
CA GLN A 217 -26.05 -2.00 42.81
C GLN A 217 -27.37 -1.47 43.42
N LYS A 218 -27.98 -2.15 44.40
CA LYS A 218 -29.29 -1.76 44.99
C LYS A 218 -29.20 -0.95 46.28
N LYS A 219 -28.01 -0.60 46.77
CA LYS A 219 -27.84 0.21 47.99
C LYS A 219 -27.63 1.69 47.66
N GLY A 220 -28.74 2.40 47.43
CA GLY A 220 -28.73 3.86 47.32
C GLY A 220 -28.37 4.53 48.65
N THR A 221 -27.61 5.62 48.58
CA THR A 221 -27.27 6.46 49.74
C THR A 221 -28.38 7.51 49.96
N LEU A 222 -28.82 7.70 51.21
CA LEU A 222 -29.77 8.75 51.55
C LEU A 222 -29.05 10.10 51.55
N LEU A 223 -29.53 11.06 50.76
CA LEU A 223 -29.20 12.48 50.93
C LEU A 223 -29.99 13.03 52.11
N THR A 224 -29.36 13.80 52.98
CA THR A 224 -30.03 14.63 53.99
C THR A 224 -29.74 16.09 53.70
N ASP A 225 -30.79 16.89 53.62
CA ASP A 225 -30.77 18.35 53.47
C ASP A 225 -30.16 19.07 54.70
#